data_AF-A0A508XCB9-F1
#
_entry.id   AF-A0A508XCB9-F1
#
_cell.length_a   1.000
_cell.length_b   1.000
_cell.length_c   1.000
_cell.angle_alpha   90.00
_cell.angle_beta   90.00
_cell.angle_gamma   90.00
#
_symmetry.space_group_name_H-M   'P 1'
#
loop_
_entity.id
_entity.type
_entity.pdbx_description
1 polymer ?
#
loop_
_entity_poly.entity_id
_entity_poly.type
_entity_poly.pdbx_seq_one_letter_code
_entity_poly.pdbx_strand_id
1 'polypeptide(L)' 'MNQEDLANRGLADGDQIEFCGLLGDEESHSIGGLTAVAYDIPSGSIAGYFPEMNPVMSLSRFDPQSAHPHIRGYPLR' A
#
# COMPACT_ATOMS: atom_id res chain seq x y z
N MET A 1 2.83 -9.01 -1.31
CA MET A 1 2.87 -8.85 -2.79
C MET A 1 3.02 -10.25 -3.38
N ASN A 2 2.51 -10.55 -4.58
CA ASN A 2 2.75 -11.87 -5.15
C ASN A 2 4.20 -12.01 -5.66
N GLN A 3 4.65 -13.24 -5.92
CA GLN A 3 6.04 -13.49 -6.34
C GLN A 3 6.37 -12.87 -7.71
N GLU A 4 5.41 -12.86 -8.64
CA GLU A 4 5.59 -12.31 -9.98
C GLU A 4 5.73 -10.78 -9.95
N ASP A 5 4.94 -10.09 -9.13
CA ASP A 5 5.02 -8.64 -8.92
C ASP A 5 6.37 -8.24 -8.31
N LEU A 6 6.88 -9.03 -7.36
CA LEU A 6 8.22 -8.82 -6.80
C LEU A 6 9.29 -8.97 -7.89
N ALA A 7 9.25 -10.06 -8.65
CA ALA A 7 10.19 -10.32 -9.74
C ALA A 7 10.13 -9.23 -10.84
N ASN A 8 8.93 -8.81 -11.24
CA ASN A 8 8.71 -7.75 -12.23
C ASN A 8 9.27 -6.39 -11.77
N ARG A 9 9.33 -6.17 -10.46
CA ARG A 9 9.89 -4.96 -9.83
C ARG A 9 11.37 -5.12 -9.46
N GLY A 10 11.98 -6.27 -9.74
CA GLY A 10 13.37 -6.56 -9.37
C GLY A 10 13.61 -6.69 -7.86
N LEU A 11 12.56 -7.00 -7.10
CA LEU A 11 12.59 -7.16 -5.65
C LEU A 11 12.66 -8.64 -5.28
N ALA A 12 13.38 -8.94 -4.20
CA ALA A 12 13.36 -10.23 -3.53
C ALA A 12 12.43 -10.22 -2.32
N ASP A 13 12.01 -11.42 -1.89
CA ASP A 13 11.39 -11.59 -0.58
C ASP A 13 12.38 -11.17 0.52
N GLY A 14 11.94 -10.30 1.42
CA GLY A 14 12.76 -9.71 2.48
C GLY A 14 13.36 -8.35 2.16
N ASP A 15 13.22 -7.83 0.94
CA ASP A 15 13.76 -6.52 0.57
C ASP A 15 13.02 -5.37 1.28
N GLN A 16 13.75 -4.29 1.53
CA GLN A 16 13.18 -3.05 2.06
C GLN A 16 12.59 -2.21 0.93
N ILE A 17 11.36 -1.77 1.11
CA ILE A 17 10.60 -1.00 0.12
C ILE A 17 9.96 0.23 0.75
N GLU A 18 9.63 1.17 -0.13
CA GLU A 18 8.85 2.36 0.17
C GLU A 18 7.62 2.37 -0.73
N PHE A 19 6.48 2.83 -0.21
CA PHE A 19 5.25 3.04 -0.97
C PHE A 19 4.76 4.46 -0.83
N CYS A 20 4.10 4.96 -1.87
CA CYS A 20 3.37 6.23 -1.81
C CYS A 20 1.88 6.03 -2.14
N GLY A 21 1.02 6.69 -1.37
CA GLY A 21 -0.40 6.83 -1.67
C GLY A 21 -0.63 7.69 -2.91
N LEU A 22 -1.43 7.21 -3.87
CA LEU A 22 -1.74 7.92 -5.12
C LEU A 22 -2.93 8.90 -5.02
N LEU A 23 -3.58 8.95 -3.85
CA LEU A 23 -4.73 9.81 -3.60
C LEU A 23 -4.34 10.76 -2.46
N GLY A 24 -3.88 11.96 -2.81
CA GLY A 24 -3.35 12.96 -1.88
C GLY A 24 -2.19 13.73 -2.53
N ASP A 25 -1.56 14.65 -1.79
CA ASP A 25 -0.25 15.19 -2.19
C ASP A 25 0.78 14.07 -2.05
N GLU A 26 1.37 13.62 -3.17
CA GLU A 26 2.23 12.42 -3.23
C GLU A 26 3.37 12.42 -2.19
N GLU A 27 3.88 13.60 -1.81
CA GLU A 27 4.93 13.74 -0.79
C GLU A 27 4.45 13.51 0.65
N SER A 28 3.16 13.70 0.95
CA SER A 28 2.62 13.59 2.32
C SER A 28 2.18 12.18 2.69
N HIS A 29 2.14 11.27 1.72
CA HIS A 29 1.57 9.92 1.85
C HIS A 29 2.58 8.82 1.53
N SER A 30 3.85 9.02 1.87
CA SER A 30 4.90 8.00 1.74
C SER A 30 5.12 7.21 3.03
N ILE A 31 5.48 5.93 2.89
CA ILE A 31 5.95 5.08 3.97
C ILE A 31 7.15 4.26 3.49
N GLY A 32 8.28 4.43 4.17
CA GLY A 32 9.50 3.65 3.94
C GLY A 32 9.77 2.62 5.04
N GLY A 33 10.78 1.78 4.80
CA GLY A 33 11.25 0.78 5.78
C GLY A 33 10.31 -0.42 5.95
N LEU A 34 9.49 -0.71 4.93
CA LEU A 34 8.63 -1.87 4.91
C LEU A 34 9.35 -3.05 4.29
N THR A 35 9.05 -4.25 4.75
CA THR A 35 9.59 -5.48 4.17
C THR A 35 8.66 -6.02 3.09
N ALA A 36 9.20 -6.25 1.90
CA ALA A 36 8.54 -6.95 0.81
C ALA A 36 8.40 -8.43 1.19
N VAL A 37 7.17 -8.88 1.40
CA VAL A 37 6.87 -10.30 1.66
C VAL A 37 6.05 -10.88 0.53
N ALA A 38 6.57 -11.96 -0.05
CA ALA A 38 5.91 -12.79 -1.03
C ALA A 38 4.73 -13.51 -0.37
N TYR A 39 3.54 -13.32 -0.92
CA TYR A 39 2.32 -13.95 -0.43
C TYR A 39 1.43 -14.34 -1.61
N ASP A 40 0.62 -15.37 -1.41
CA ASP A 40 -0.35 -15.81 -2.42
C ASP A 40 -1.57 -14.87 -2.44
N ILE A 41 -1.40 -13.73 -3.10
CA ILE A 41 -2.45 -12.73 -3.34
C ILE A 41 -2.53 -12.43 -4.84
N PRO A 42 -3.65 -11.86 -5.34
CA PRO A 42 -3.78 -11.52 -6.75
C PRO A 42 -2.67 -10.58 -7.22
N SER A 43 -2.21 -10.77 -8.45
CA SER A 43 -1.24 -9.90 -9.12
C SER A 43 -1.70 -8.45 -9.13
N GLY A 44 -0.78 -7.51 -8.93
CA GLY A 44 -1.06 -6.08 -8.82
C GLY A 44 -1.65 -5.65 -7.48
N SER A 45 -1.84 -6.58 -6.53
CA SER A 45 -2.33 -6.28 -5.19
C SER A 45 -1.22 -6.29 -4.16
N ILE A 46 -1.36 -5.46 -3.13
CA ILE A 46 -0.51 -5.49 -1.94
C ILE A 46 -1.38 -5.51 -0.69
N ALA A 47 -0.82 -6.06 0.37
CA ALA A 47 -1.42 -6.06 1.70
C ALA A 47 -0.37 -5.53 2.68
N GLY A 48 -0.81 -4.75 3.65
CA GLY A 48 0.02 -4.20 4.71
C GLY A 48 -0.76 -4.20 6.03
N TYR A 49 -0.02 -4.10 7.12
CA TYR A 49 -0.59 -4.07 8.46
C TYR A 49 -0.87 -2.63 8.93
N PHE A 50 -1.87 -2.49 9.79
CA PHE A 50 -2.06 -1.27 10.56
C PHE A 50 -1.29 -1.38 11.87
N PRO A 51 -0.74 -0.27 12.40
CA PRO A 51 -0.95 1.13 11.99
C PRO A 51 -0.06 1.63 10.84
N GLU A 52 0.86 0.82 10.33
CA GLU A 52 1.86 1.22 9.33
C GLU A 52 1.22 1.70 8.03
N MET A 53 0.06 1.17 7.62
CA MET A 53 -0.65 1.63 6.42
C MET A 53 -1.44 2.94 6.61
N ASN A 54 -1.49 3.55 7.80
CA ASN A 54 -2.23 4.80 8.00
C ASN A 54 -1.69 6.01 7.19
N PRO A 55 -0.38 6.24 7.08
CA PRO A 55 0.16 7.41 6.37
C PRO A 55 -0.21 7.44 4.88
N VAL A 56 -0.35 6.27 4.23
CA VAL A 56 -0.72 6.21 2.82
C VAL A 56 -2.20 6.52 2.56
N MET A 57 -3.04 6.59 3.61
CA MET A 57 -4.47 6.82 3.48
C MET A 57 -4.82 8.31 3.57
N SER A 58 -5.70 8.75 2.67
CA SER A 58 -6.29 10.09 2.72
C SER A 58 -7.48 10.13 3.67
N LEU A 59 -7.44 11.07 4.61
CA LEU A 59 -8.57 11.37 5.50
C LEU A 59 -9.78 11.94 4.75
N SER A 60 -9.58 12.48 3.55
CA SER A 60 -10.65 13.05 2.73
C SER A 60 -11.49 12.00 2.01
N ARG A 61 -11.09 10.72 2.04
CA ARG A 61 -11.77 9.63 1.32
C ARG A 61 -12.51 8.71 2.28
N PHE A 62 -13.76 9.03 2.51
CA PHE A 62 -14.68 8.25 3.34
C PHE A 62 -16.06 8.16 2.66
N ASP A 63 -16.84 7.17 3.06
CA ASP A 63 -18.23 7.06 2.66
C ASP A 63 -19.05 8.15 3.37
N PRO A 64 -19.72 9.07 2.65
CA PRO A 64 -20.35 10.24 3.26
C PRO A 64 -21.57 9.89 4.14
N GLN A 65 -22.14 8.70 4.00
CA GLN A 65 -23.31 8.27 4.76
C GLN A 65 -22.93 7.64 6.10
N SER A 66 -21.85 6.86 6.13
CA SER A 66 -21.39 6.10 7.30
C SER A 66 -20.16 6.69 7.99
N ALA A 67 -19.52 7.69 7.35
CA ALA A 67 -18.21 8.21 7.73
C ALA A 67 -17.11 7.13 7.79
N HIS A 68 -17.30 5.98 7.11
CA HIS A 68 -16.32 4.91 7.11
C HIS A 68 -15.16 5.24 6.14
N PRO A 69 -13.89 5.17 6.58
CA PRO A 69 -12.76 5.46 5.70
C PRO A 69 -12.60 4.38 4.62
N HIS A 70 -12.11 4.78 3.45
CA HIS A 70 -11.82 3.84 2.37
C HIS A 70 -10.47 3.15 2.61
N ILE A 71 -10.47 2.11 3.44
CA ILE A 71 -9.25 1.39 3.88
C ILE A 71 -8.79 0.24 2.97
N ARG A 72 -9.58 -0.13 1.95
CA ARG A 72 -9.27 -1.21 1.00
C ARG A 72 -9.39 -0.72 -0.43
N GLY A 73 -8.63 -1.33 -1.34
CA GLY A 73 -8.59 -0.93 -2.75
C GLY A 73 -8.03 0.48 -2.95
N TYR A 74 -7.09 0.87 -2.09
CA TYR A 74 -6.39 2.15 -2.18
C TYR A 74 -5.25 2.02 -3.19
N PRO A 75 -5.16 2.88 -4.21
CA PRO A 75 -4.09 2.83 -5.20
C PRO A 75 -2.77 3.33 -4.60
N LEU A 76 -1.71 2.58 -4.84
CA LEU A 76 -0.37 2.81 -4.30
C LEU A 76 0.67 2.71 -5.43
N ARG A 77 1.81 3.37 -5.26
CA ARG A 77 2.99 3.26 -6.12
C ARG A 77 4.18 2.74 -5.36
#